data_AF-A0A7C7TSG5-F1
#
_entry.id   AF-A0A7C7TSG5-F1
#
_cell.length_a   1.000
_cell.length_b   1.000
_cell.length_c   1.000
_cell.angle_alpha   90.00
_cell.angle_beta   90.00
_cell.angle_gamma   90.00
#
_symmetry.space_group_name_H-M   'P 1'
#
loop_
_entity.id
_entity.type
_entity.pdbx_description
1 polymer ?
#
loop_
_entity_poly.entity_id
_entity_poly.type
_entity_poly.pdbx_seq_one_letter_code
_entity_poly.pdbx_strand_id
1 'polypeptide(L)'
;MLVALVGCGESGPDDQDQDVLVGSTATSDSVPSPTSLSPTSTVSATSSSVSSSGEVGPPDSDWNWQLTGELDMSVDVAVWDVDLFETSGDVIAELQPDGRYVICYFSAGSIEDWREDVGGIEDSAIGLPLDGSWRVSCGGG
;
A
#
# COMPACT_ATOMS: atom_id res chain seq x y z
N MET A 1 -7.73 -11.19 -5.87
CA MET A 1 -7.81 -10.61 -7.23
C MET A 1 -7.76 -9.11 -7.06
N LEU A 2 -6.55 -8.55 -7.13
CA LEU A 2 -6.28 -7.13 -6.95
C LEU A 2 -6.59 -6.42 -8.27
N VAL A 3 -7.64 -5.59 -8.31
CA VAL A 3 -7.93 -4.74 -9.46
C VAL A 3 -7.19 -3.42 -9.24
N ALA A 4 -5.97 -3.34 -9.76
CA ALA A 4 -5.31 -2.07 -9.97
C ALA A 4 -5.85 -1.49 -11.29
N LEU A 5 -6.72 -0.47 -11.20
CA LEU A 5 -7.04 0.38 -12.33
C LEU A 5 -5.88 1.36 -12.53
N VAL A 6 -4.87 0.94 -13.29
CA VAL A 6 -3.90 1.86 -13.88
C VAL A 6 -4.52 2.42 -15.15
N GLY A 7 -5.08 3.62 -15.05
CA GLY A 7 -5.39 4.44 -16.22
C GLY A 7 -4.16 5.23 -16.62
N CYS A 8 -3.39 4.75 -17.59
CA CYS A 8 -2.45 5.59 -18.32
C CYS A 8 -3.26 6.40 -19.34
N GLY A 9 -3.46 7.69 -19.06
CA GLY A 9 -3.97 8.65 -20.03
C GLY A 9 -2.88 8.99 -21.05
N GLU A 10 -3.03 8.47 -22.26
CA GLU A 10 -2.22 8.80 -23.43
C GLU A 10 -2.67 10.15 -24.01
N SER A 11 -1.73 11.06 -24.24
CA SER A 11 -1.95 12.27 -25.05
C SER A 11 -0.63 12.64 -25.70
N GLY A 12 -0.44 12.19 -26.95
CA GLY A 12 0.56 12.74 -27.87
C GLY A 12 0.14 14.13 -28.36
N PRO A 13 1.09 14.90 -28.91
CA PRO A 13 1.15 15.00 -30.36
C PRO A 13 2.54 14.85 -30.98
N ASP A 14 2.52 14.47 -32.25
CA ASP A 14 3.62 14.42 -33.22
C ASP A 14 4.54 15.64 -33.19
N ASP A 15 5.85 15.40 -33.16
CA ASP A 15 6.84 16.27 -33.77
C ASP A 15 7.99 15.44 -34.36
N GLN A 16 8.14 15.58 -35.67
CA GLN A 16 9.15 14.98 -36.52
C GLN A 16 10.43 15.81 -36.45
N ASP A 17 11.60 15.22 -36.24
CA ASP A 17 12.85 15.76 -36.78
C ASP A 17 14.00 14.74 -36.89
N GLN A 18 14.28 14.41 -38.16
CA GLN A 18 15.59 14.29 -38.84
C GLN A 18 16.68 13.33 -38.31
N ASP A 19 16.95 12.34 -39.17
CA ASP A 19 18.14 11.50 -39.20
C ASP A 19 19.45 12.33 -39.27
N VAL A 20 20.33 12.15 -38.28
CA VAL A 20 21.78 12.40 -38.45
C VAL A 20 22.55 11.16 -38.01
N LEU A 21 23.08 10.46 -39.01
CA LEU A 21 24.00 9.35 -38.86
C LEU A 21 25.33 9.85 -38.26
N VAL A 22 25.63 9.48 -37.02
CA VAL A 22 26.96 9.64 -36.41
C VAL A 22 27.47 8.27 -35.95
N GLY A 23 28.65 7.91 -36.44
CA GLY A 23 29.21 6.57 -36.43
C GLY A 23 29.50 5.99 -35.03
N SER A 24 29.17 4.70 -34.90
CA SER A 24 29.55 3.85 -33.77
C SER A 24 31.03 3.45 -33.86
N THR A 25 31.83 3.90 -32.90
CA THR A 25 33.06 3.19 -32.51
C THR A 25 32.75 2.39 -31.24
N ALA A 26 32.60 1.07 -31.39
CA ALA A 26 32.47 0.17 -30.27
C ALA A 26 33.87 -0.15 -29.69
N THR A 27 34.17 0.36 -28.51
CA THR A 27 35.28 -0.11 -27.67
C THR A 27 34.79 -1.28 -26.82
N SER A 28 35.42 -2.44 -26.98
CA SER A 28 35.28 -3.58 -26.07
C SER A 28 35.86 -3.25 -24.71
N ASP A 29 35.06 -3.38 -23.66
CA ASP A 29 35.55 -3.47 -22.28
C ASP A 29 35.00 -4.75 -21.65
N SER A 30 35.92 -5.58 -21.15
CA SER A 30 35.64 -6.92 -20.63
C SER A 30 35.32 -6.83 -19.14
N VAL A 31 34.13 -7.26 -18.74
CA VAL A 31 33.73 -7.32 -17.32
C VAL A 31 34.05 -8.73 -16.75
N PRO A 32 34.82 -8.88 -15.66
CA PRO A 32 34.98 -10.16 -14.99
C PRO A 32 33.78 -10.49 -14.09
N SER A 33 33.44 -11.77 -14.02
CA SER A 33 32.32 -12.34 -13.28
C SER A 33 32.57 -12.40 -11.76
N PRO A 34 31.63 -12.00 -10.88
CA PRO A 34 31.76 -12.23 -9.45
C PRO A 34 31.44 -13.68 -9.09
N THR A 35 32.37 -14.33 -8.38
CA THR A 35 32.15 -15.66 -7.79
C THR A 35 31.27 -15.51 -6.54
N SER A 36 30.06 -16.07 -6.60
CA SER A 36 29.10 -16.08 -5.48
C SER A 36 29.29 -17.33 -4.62
N LEU A 37 29.58 -17.15 -3.33
CA LEU A 37 29.58 -18.21 -2.31
C LEU A 37 28.34 -18.00 -1.42
N SER A 38 27.42 -18.96 -1.43
CA SER A 38 26.17 -18.90 -0.65
C SER A 38 26.20 -19.93 0.48
N PRO A 39 25.85 -19.59 1.74
CA PRO A 39 25.58 -20.58 2.79
C PRO A 39 24.15 -21.12 2.68
N THR A 40 24.04 -22.45 2.57
CA THR A 40 22.77 -23.19 2.57
C THR A 40 22.11 -23.14 3.95
N SER A 41 20.97 -22.45 4.05
CA SER A 41 20.01 -22.65 5.14
C SER A 41 18.79 -23.39 4.58
N THR A 42 18.67 -24.67 4.94
CA THR A 42 17.50 -25.49 4.62
C THR A 42 16.38 -25.15 5.60
N VAL A 43 15.44 -24.29 5.20
CA VAL A 43 14.14 -24.15 5.86
C VAL A 43 13.13 -25.04 5.16
N SER A 44 12.65 -26.07 5.85
CA SER A 44 11.54 -26.91 5.40
C SER A 44 10.24 -26.11 5.47
N ALA A 45 9.82 -25.53 4.34
CA ALA A 45 8.50 -24.92 4.20
C ALA A 45 7.47 -26.02 3.93
N THR A 46 6.70 -26.39 4.95
CA THR A 46 5.43 -27.10 4.75
C THR A 46 4.40 -26.08 4.27
N SER A 47 4.27 -25.94 2.95
CA SER A 47 3.20 -25.15 2.34
C SER A 47 1.86 -25.87 2.53
N SER A 48 1.13 -25.51 3.57
CA SER A 48 -0.30 -25.77 3.65
C SER A 48 -1.01 -24.85 2.66
N SER A 49 -1.63 -25.41 1.64
CA SER A 49 -2.54 -24.67 0.77
C SER A 49 -3.80 -24.33 1.57
N VAL A 50 -3.83 -23.16 2.18
CA VAL A 50 -5.09 -22.58 2.66
C VAL A 50 -5.85 -22.11 1.42
N SER A 51 -6.90 -22.84 1.07
CA SER A 51 -7.91 -22.33 0.16
C SER A 51 -8.69 -21.26 0.92
N SER A 52 -8.22 -20.02 0.90
CA SER A 52 -9.08 -18.89 1.23
C SER A 52 -9.95 -18.63 0.01
N SER A 53 -11.18 -19.17 0.02
CA SER A 53 -12.26 -18.46 -0.65
C SER A 53 -12.24 -17.06 -0.06
N GLY A 54 -11.92 -16.04 -0.85
CA GLY A 54 -11.94 -14.66 -0.38
C GLY A 54 -13.29 -14.40 0.28
N GLU A 55 -13.29 -14.21 1.59
CA GLU A 55 -14.52 -14.07 2.33
C GLU A 55 -15.10 -12.70 2.01
N VAL A 56 -16.11 -12.70 1.14
CA VAL A 56 -16.94 -11.53 0.92
C VAL A 56 -17.86 -11.42 2.14
N GLY A 57 -17.84 -10.26 2.80
CA GLY A 57 -18.75 -9.99 3.92
C GLY A 57 -20.22 -10.15 3.51
N PRO A 58 -21.12 -10.35 4.49
CA PRO A 58 -22.53 -10.52 4.23
C PRO A 58 -23.09 -9.26 3.55
N PRO A 59 -23.80 -9.39 2.41
CA PRO A 59 -24.44 -8.25 1.78
C PRO A 59 -25.51 -7.64 2.70
N ASP A 60 -25.82 -6.37 2.49
CA ASP A 60 -26.91 -5.65 3.17
C ASP A 60 -26.87 -5.70 4.71
N SER A 61 -25.67 -5.80 5.30
CA SER A 61 -25.47 -5.88 6.74
C SER A 61 -25.30 -4.51 7.39
N ASP A 62 -25.76 -4.39 8.64
CA ASP A 62 -25.42 -3.26 9.50
C ASP A 62 -23.92 -3.29 9.83
N TRP A 63 -23.32 -2.10 9.88
CA TRP A 63 -21.88 -1.92 10.08
C TRP A 63 -21.60 -0.81 11.09
N ASN A 64 -20.52 -0.95 11.83
CA ASN A 64 -19.97 0.06 12.72
C ASN A 64 -18.61 0.53 12.20
N TRP A 65 -18.40 1.84 12.19
CA TRP A 65 -17.15 2.47 11.79
C TRP A 65 -16.59 3.28 12.93
N GLN A 66 -15.50 2.78 13.53
CA GLN A 66 -14.87 3.43 14.67
C GLN A 66 -13.35 3.31 14.56
N LEU A 67 -12.72 4.39 14.09
CA LEU A 67 -11.27 4.44 13.87
C LEU A 67 -10.49 5.09 15.03
N THR A 68 -11.18 5.54 16.08
CA THR A 68 -10.56 6.28 17.17
C THR A 68 -11.17 5.91 18.53
N GLY A 69 -10.36 6.05 19.58
CA GLY A 69 -10.76 5.76 20.95
C GLY A 69 -10.94 4.27 21.23
N GLU A 70 -11.41 3.95 22.44
CA GLU A 70 -11.76 2.58 22.82
C GLU A 70 -13.05 2.15 22.12
N LEU A 71 -13.06 0.96 21.50
CA LEU A 71 -14.21 0.44 20.77
C LEU A 71 -15.43 0.28 21.68
N ASP A 72 -16.58 0.82 21.26
CA ASP A 72 -17.86 0.56 21.92
C ASP A 72 -18.38 -0.82 21.54
N MET A 73 -17.99 -1.84 22.32
CA MET A 73 -18.37 -3.23 22.09
C MET A 73 -19.86 -3.53 22.39
N SER A 74 -20.67 -2.53 22.77
CA SER A 74 -22.11 -2.71 22.97
C SER A 74 -22.92 -2.69 21.67
N VAL A 75 -22.29 -2.28 20.56
CA VAL A 75 -22.92 -2.19 19.25
C VAL A 75 -23.06 -3.59 18.63
N ASP A 76 -24.29 -4.03 18.36
CA ASP A 76 -24.55 -5.34 17.75
C ASP A 76 -24.64 -5.23 16.22
N VAL A 77 -23.50 -5.32 15.54
CA VAL A 77 -23.40 -5.29 14.07
C VAL A 77 -22.63 -6.49 13.53
N ALA A 78 -22.89 -6.83 12.26
CA ALA A 78 -22.22 -7.93 11.58
C ALA A 78 -20.88 -7.53 10.96
N VAL A 79 -20.64 -6.24 10.70
CA VAL A 79 -19.39 -5.73 10.13
C VAL A 79 -18.80 -4.62 10.99
N TRP A 80 -17.52 -4.73 11.31
CA TRP A 80 -16.75 -3.76 12.07
C TRP A 80 -15.65 -3.20 11.18
N ASP A 81 -15.57 -1.88 11.03
CA ASP A 81 -14.47 -1.18 10.39
C ASP A 81 -13.68 -0.42 11.45
N VAL A 82 -12.48 -0.92 11.75
CA VAL A 82 -11.65 -0.53 12.89
C VAL A 82 -10.25 -0.15 12.43
N ASP A 83 -9.57 0.69 13.19
CA ASP A 83 -8.20 1.10 12.86
C ASP A 83 -7.23 -0.09 12.96
N LEU A 84 -6.40 -0.30 11.93
CA LEU A 84 -5.44 -1.40 11.85
C LEU A 84 -4.36 -1.34 12.94
N PHE A 85 -3.95 -0.16 13.36
CA PHE A 85 -2.79 0.01 14.25
C PHE A 85 -3.22 0.19 15.71
N GLU A 86 -4.33 0.86 15.97
CA GLU A 86 -4.82 1.14 17.33
C GLU A 86 -5.68 0.00 17.89
N THR A 87 -6.20 -0.90 17.04
CA THR A 87 -6.99 -2.07 17.49
C THR A 87 -6.08 -3.28 17.68
N SER A 88 -5.99 -3.77 18.92
CA SER A 88 -5.16 -4.94 19.22
C SER A 88 -5.70 -6.21 18.57
N GLY A 89 -4.80 -7.16 18.31
CA GLY A 89 -5.17 -8.48 17.79
C GLY A 89 -6.13 -9.25 18.69
N ASP A 90 -6.04 -9.06 20.01
CA ASP A 90 -6.95 -9.67 20.98
C ASP A 90 -8.37 -9.13 20.81
N VAL A 91 -8.53 -7.81 20.63
CA VAL A 91 -9.85 -7.18 20.39
C VAL A 91 -10.44 -7.65 19.06
N ILE A 92 -9.63 -7.75 18.00
CA ILE A 92 -10.06 -8.31 16.71
C ILE A 92 -10.53 -9.75 16.89
N ALA A 93 -9.79 -10.56 17.65
CA ALA A 93 -10.14 -11.95 17.93
C ALA A 93 -11.41 -12.09 18.79
N GLU A 94 -11.75 -11.09 19.61
CA GLU A 94 -13.03 -11.04 20.34
C GLU A 94 -14.21 -10.64 19.46
N LEU A 95 -13.98 -9.89 18.38
CA LEU A 95 -15.02 -9.49 17.43
C LEU A 95 -15.39 -10.59 16.43
N GLN A 96 -14.44 -11.41 15.97
CA GLN A 96 -14.67 -12.45 14.96
C GLN A 96 -15.66 -13.60 15.32
N PRO A 97 -15.83 -14.01 16.59
CA PRO A 97 -16.87 -14.96 16.98
C PRO A 97 -18.26 -14.53 16.50
N ASP A 98 -19.19 -15.49 16.42
CA ASP A 98 -20.57 -15.27 15.94
C ASP A 98 -20.69 -14.84 14.46
N GLY A 99 -19.62 -14.95 13.68
CA GLY A 99 -19.63 -14.70 12.24
C GLY A 99 -19.58 -13.22 11.88
N ARG A 100 -19.05 -12.37 12.77
CA ARG A 100 -18.81 -10.96 12.46
C ARG A 100 -17.56 -10.81 11.59
N TYR A 101 -17.59 -9.81 10.72
CA TYR A 101 -16.51 -9.47 9.80
C TYR A 101 -15.78 -8.23 10.31
N VAL A 102 -14.45 -8.29 10.34
CA VAL A 102 -13.61 -7.16 10.76
C VAL A 102 -12.81 -6.66 9.57
N ILE A 103 -12.99 -5.40 9.22
CA ILE A 103 -12.22 -4.65 8.23
C ILE A 103 -11.20 -3.83 9.00
N CYS A 104 -9.91 -4.03 8.70
CA CYS A 104 -8.84 -3.24 9.30
C CYS A 104 -8.50 -2.06 8.38
N TYR A 105 -8.95 -0.88 8.76
CA TYR A 105 -8.71 0.37 8.04
C TYR A 105 -7.24 0.81 8.15
N PHE A 106 -6.68 1.24 7.03
CA PHE A 106 -5.46 2.04 6.99
C PHE A 106 -5.51 2.99 5.79
N SER A 107 -4.80 4.11 5.86
CA SER A 107 -4.67 4.99 4.71
C SER A 107 -3.54 4.53 3.80
N ALA A 108 -3.88 4.08 2.60
CA ALA A 108 -2.89 3.70 1.59
C ALA A 108 -2.38 4.88 0.75
N GLY A 109 -3.06 6.04 0.83
CA GLY A 109 -2.85 7.19 -0.07
C GLY A 109 -2.46 8.48 0.64
N SER A 110 -2.27 8.44 1.96
CA SER A 110 -1.85 9.60 2.74
C SER A 110 -0.84 9.20 3.81
N ILE A 111 -0.12 10.19 4.30
CA ILE A 111 0.77 10.04 5.44
C ILE A 111 0.06 10.57 6.69
N GLU A 112 0.03 9.75 7.72
CA GLU A 112 -0.44 10.07 9.06
C GLU A 112 0.81 10.27 9.93
N ASP A 113 1.18 11.52 10.24
CA ASP A 113 2.47 11.87 10.84
C ASP A 113 2.65 11.39 12.28
N TRP A 114 1.57 10.90 12.91
CA TRP A 114 1.56 10.30 14.24
C TRP A 114 1.77 8.78 14.25
N ARG A 115 1.81 8.10 13.09
CA ARG A 115 2.00 6.63 13.06
C ARG A 115 3.44 6.24 13.33
N GLU A 116 3.64 5.12 14.02
CA GLU A 116 4.98 4.64 14.37
C GLU A 116 5.85 4.28 13.15
N ASP A 117 5.22 3.87 12.04
CA ASP A 117 5.87 3.45 10.80
C ASP A 117 6.16 4.60 9.82
N VAL A 118 5.78 5.84 10.16
CA VAL A 118 5.96 7.01 9.29
C VAL A 118 7.42 7.23 8.88
N GLY A 119 8.37 6.87 9.75
CA GLY A 119 9.80 6.98 9.48
C GLY A 119 10.33 6.06 8.37
N GLY A 120 9.52 5.09 7.93
CA GLY A 120 9.84 4.19 6.82
C GLY A 120 9.46 4.71 5.43
N ILE A 121 8.83 5.89 5.35
CA ILE A 121 8.38 6.47 4.07
C ILE A 121 9.52 7.31 3.46
N GLU A 122 9.88 6.99 2.21
CA GLU A 122 10.86 7.75 1.45
C GLU A 122 10.37 9.18 1.17
N ASP A 123 11.22 10.20 1.35
CA ASP A 123 10.87 11.61 1.10
C ASP A 123 10.28 11.84 -0.31
N SER A 124 10.74 11.06 -1.30
CA SER A 124 10.25 11.14 -2.68
C SER A 124 8.81 10.69 -2.87
N ALA A 125 8.23 9.96 -1.90
CA ALA A 125 6.84 9.54 -1.90
C ALA A 125 5.90 10.54 -1.18
N ILE A 126 6.45 11.59 -0.55
CA ILE A 126 5.68 12.57 0.22
C ILE A 126 5.14 13.66 -0.71
N GLY A 127 3.80 13.77 -0.76
CA GLY A 127 3.09 14.79 -1.52
C GLY A 127 2.83 16.08 -0.77
N LEU A 128 1.89 16.89 -1.27
CA LEU A 128 1.39 18.08 -0.58
C LEU A 128 0.51 17.69 0.62
N PRO A 129 0.42 18.56 1.66
CA PRO A 129 -0.51 18.35 2.77
C PRO A 129 -1.96 18.23 2.30
N LEU A 130 -2.72 17.32 2.93
CA LEU A 130 -4.12 17.05 2.55
C LEU A 130 -5.10 18.16 2.95
N ASP A 131 -4.82 18.90 4.01
CA ASP A 131 -5.72 19.92 4.58
C ASP A 131 -5.73 21.24 3.78
N GLY A 132 -5.02 21.30 2.66
CA GLY A 132 -4.93 22.50 1.83
C GLY A 132 -4.19 23.65 2.51
N SER A 133 -3.47 23.41 3.61
CA SER A 133 -2.64 24.42 4.29
C SER A 133 -1.43 24.89 3.47
N TRP A 134 -1.24 24.33 2.27
CA TRP A 134 -0.37 24.87 1.24
C TRP A 134 -0.78 26.31 0.90
N ARG A 135 -0.04 27.26 1.46
CA ARG A 135 0.03 28.60 0.90
C ARG A 135 1.08 28.58 -0.21
N VAL A 136 0.62 28.76 -1.46
CA VAL A 136 1.42 29.48 -2.46
C VAL A 136 1.77 30.83 -1.85
N SER A 137 2.97 30.96 -1.29
CA SER A 137 3.58 32.28 -1.18
C SER A 137 3.96 32.66 -2.60
N CYS A 138 3.01 33.22 -3.36
CA CYS A 138 3.35 34.04 -4.51
C CYS A 138 4.03 35.28 -3.95
N GLY A 139 5.31 35.14 -3.63
CA GLY A 139 6.21 36.23 -3.28
C GLY A 139 6.34 37.13 -4.49
N GLY A 140 6.02 38.40 -4.28
CA GLY A 140 6.09 39.44 -5.29
C GLY A 140 7.49 39.61 -5.89
N GLY A 141 7.48 40.10 -7.12
CA GLY A 141 8.55 40.78 -7.83
C GLY A 141 7.88 41.73 -8.80
#